data_AF-A0A832R8M1-F1
#
_entry.id   AF-A0A832R8M1-F1
#
_cell.length_a   1.000
_cell.length_b   1.000
_cell.length_c   1.000
_cell.angle_alpha   90.00
_cell.angle_beta   90.00
_cell.angle_gamma   90.00
#
_symmetry.space_group_name_H-M   'P 1'
#
loop_
_entity.id
_entity.type
_entity.pdbx_description
1 polymer ?
#
loop_
_entity_poly.entity_id
_entity_poly.type
_entity_poly.pdbx_seq_one_letter_code
_entity_poly.pdbx_strand_id
1 'polypeptide(L)'
;MVSPKEKRYTAFTLIEMLIVISVLIILGSLSLASYQKMQVVMRTNEYINSLEQDIRRIQRDAMLLDRKQGENWLFGIGIDFTKMNEDGGSGAYRVFKWCSPFSEYGNSRTTGSVPGYTRYEPNKRNLPNTEGNGDACYSLEERRLYIPRKYLDLKPPRSVISITTKSRTSTEIKGEELGYVLFESVTGKAFFYNLDGELINYMPIGDDIPLADEIYDLVITIKPLRGGVVRSLTIQHMSGMMEISTN
;
A
#
# COMPACT_ATOMS: atom_id res chain seq x y z
N MET A 1 -29.12 -77.47 -12.67
CA MET A 1 -27.95 -76.74 -13.21
C MET A 1 -28.42 -75.37 -13.67
N VAL A 2 -27.96 -74.30 -13.03
CA VAL A 2 -28.34 -72.92 -13.36
C VAL A 2 -27.38 -72.42 -14.43
N SER A 3 -27.91 -72.08 -15.60
CA SER A 3 -27.15 -71.48 -16.71
C SER A 3 -26.71 -70.06 -16.32
N PRO A 4 -25.42 -69.69 -16.48
CA PRO A 4 -24.96 -68.35 -16.17
C PRO A 4 -25.51 -67.35 -17.20
N LYS A 5 -26.21 -66.31 -16.73
CA LYS A 5 -26.62 -65.18 -17.58
C LYS A 5 -25.37 -64.50 -18.17
N GLU A 6 -25.21 -64.57 -19.48
CA GLU A 6 -24.20 -63.80 -20.21
C GLU A 6 -24.44 -62.30 -20.02
N LYS A 7 -23.47 -61.61 -19.42
CA LYS A 7 -23.46 -60.15 -19.36
C LYS A 7 -23.10 -59.63 -20.76
N ARG A 8 -24.08 -59.13 -21.50
CA ARG A 8 -23.85 -58.38 -22.73
C ARG A 8 -23.15 -57.06 -22.39
N TYR A 9 -21.91 -56.91 -22.83
CA TYR A 9 -21.24 -55.62 -22.82
C TYR A 9 -21.76 -54.80 -24.00
N THR A 10 -22.42 -53.69 -23.71
CA THR A 10 -22.78 -52.69 -24.72
C THR A 10 -21.49 -52.01 -25.17
N ALA A 11 -21.00 -52.37 -26.35
CA ALA A 11 -19.85 -51.72 -26.95
C ALA A 11 -20.28 -50.37 -27.54
N PHE A 12 -19.67 -49.29 -27.06
CA PHE A 12 -19.88 -47.94 -27.60
C PHE A 12 -19.19 -47.82 -28.96
N THR A 13 -19.80 -47.07 -29.87
CA THR A 13 -19.21 -46.83 -31.19
C THR A 13 -18.06 -45.82 -31.09
N LEU A 14 -17.07 -45.93 -31.98
CA LEU A 14 -15.89 -45.05 -31.97
C LEU A 14 -16.29 -43.57 -32.10
N ILE A 15 -17.34 -43.28 -32.88
CA ILE A 15 -17.86 -41.92 -33.07
C ILE A 15 -18.46 -41.33 -31.79
N GLU A 16 -19.13 -42.14 -30.98
CA GLU A 16 -19.74 -41.72 -29.71
C GLU A 16 -18.65 -41.35 -28.69
N MET A 17 -17.59 -42.15 -28.61
CA MET A 17 -16.43 -41.82 -27.78
C MET A 17 -15.71 -40.55 -28.24
N LEU A 18 -15.64 -40.29 -29.56
CA LEU A 18 -15.06 -39.07 -30.11
C LEU A 18 -15.86 -37.83 -29.75
N ILE A 19 -17.19 -37.91 -29.83
CA ILE A 19 -18.08 -36.80 -29.45
C ILE A 19 -17.97 -36.51 -27.94
N VAL A 20 -17.92 -37.54 -27.10
CA VAL A 20 -17.77 -37.34 -25.65
C VAL A 20 -16.45 -36.65 -25.33
N ILE A 21 -15.34 -37.10 -25.94
CA ILE A 21 -14.03 -36.49 -25.71
C ILE A 21 -14.00 -35.04 -26.20
N SER A 22 -14.60 -34.72 -27.34
CA SER A 22 -14.63 -33.34 -27.85
C SER A 22 -15.41 -32.40 -26.92
N VAL A 23 -16.56 -32.84 -26.41
CA VAL A 23 -17.35 -32.09 -25.42
C VAL A 23 -16.55 -31.91 -24.13
N LEU A 24 -15.85 -32.95 -23.65
CA LEU A 24 -15.01 -32.86 -22.46
C LEU A 24 -13.85 -31.88 -22.62
N ILE A 25 -13.21 -31.83 -23.80
CA ILE A 25 -12.15 -30.85 -24.09
C ILE A 25 -12.70 -29.43 -24.07
N ILE A 26 -13.86 -29.20 -24.69
CA ILE A 26 -14.50 -27.87 -24.72
C ILE A 26 -14.84 -27.43 -23.29
N LEU A 27 -15.52 -28.29 -22.52
CA LEU A 27 -15.89 -27.99 -21.13
C LEU A 27 -14.65 -27.78 -20.25
N GLY A 28 -13.63 -28.64 -20.38
CA GLY A 28 -12.39 -28.53 -19.64
C GLY A 28 -11.65 -27.22 -19.90
N SER A 29 -11.61 -26.76 -21.16
CA SER A 29 -10.98 -25.48 -21.52
C SER A 29 -11.67 -24.27 -20.87
N LEU A 30 -13.00 -24.27 -20.82
CA LEU A 30 -13.80 -23.22 -20.18
C LEU A 30 -13.62 -23.24 -18.65
N SER A 31 -13.62 -24.42 -18.03
CA SER A 31 -13.39 -24.57 -16.59
C SER A 31 -12.01 -24.05 -16.17
N LEU A 32 -10.97 -24.37 -16.95
CA LEU A 32 -9.60 -23.96 -16.64
C LEU A 32 -9.41 -22.45 -16.78
N ALA A 33 -10.03 -21.82 -17.78
CA ALA A 33 -10.04 -20.37 -17.94
C ALA A 33 -10.76 -19.66 -16.77
N SER A 34 -11.88 -20.21 -16.30
CA SER A 34 -12.61 -19.67 -15.15
C SER A 34 -11.80 -19.79 -13.84
N TYR A 35 -11.16 -20.94 -13.62
CA TYR A 35 -10.32 -21.19 -12.45
C TYR A 35 -9.14 -20.21 -12.37
N GLN A 36 -8.47 -19.94 -13.49
CA GLN A 36 -7.37 -18.96 -13.52
C GLN A 36 -7.84 -17.54 -13.15
N LYS A 37 -9.02 -17.12 -13.61
CA LYS A 37 -9.61 -15.82 -13.25
C LYS A 37 -9.92 -15.75 -11.76
N MET A 38 -10.52 -16.80 -11.19
CA MET A 38 -10.83 -16.90 -9.78
C MET A 38 -9.57 -16.79 -8.89
N GLN A 39 -8.49 -17.49 -9.25
CA GLN A 39 -7.21 -17.40 -8.52
C GLN A 39 -6.64 -15.97 -8.50
N VAL A 40 -6.71 -15.26 -9.63
CA VAL A 40 -6.23 -13.87 -9.72
C VAL A 40 -7.06 -12.95 -8.82
N VAL A 41 -8.39 -13.11 -8.81
CA VAL A 41 -9.28 -12.33 -7.94
C VAL A 41 -9.01 -12.63 -6.46
N MET A 42 -8.87 -13.91 -6.09
CA MET A 42 -8.57 -14.31 -4.71
C MET A 42 -7.25 -13.72 -4.23
N ARG A 43 -6.17 -13.83 -5.01
CA ARG A 43 -4.88 -13.22 -4.66
C ARG A 43 -4.94 -11.71 -4.58
N THR A 44 -5.73 -11.06 -5.44
CA THR A 44 -5.91 -9.61 -5.38
C THR A 44 -6.60 -9.18 -4.10
N ASN A 45 -7.63 -9.92 -3.67
CA ASN A 45 -8.33 -9.68 -2.41
C ASN A 45 -7.42 -9.95 -1.20
N GLU A 46 -6.65 -11.04 -1.22
CA GLU A 46 -5.70 -11.36 -0.14
C GLU A 46 -4.62 -10.28 -0.03
N TYR A 47 -4.06 -9.86 -1.16
CA TYR A 47 -3.04 -8.83 -1.22
C TYR A 47 -3.53 -7.49 -0.68
N ILE A 48 -4.70 -7.00 -1.12
CA ILE A 48 -5.22 -5.70 -0.65
C ILE A 48 -5.58 -5.72 0.83
N ASN A 49 -6.16 -6.83 1.32
CA ASN A 49 -6.48 -6.99 2.73
C ASN A 49 -5.20 -7.06 3.58
N SER A 50 -4.17 -7.75 3.11
CA SER A 50 -2.88 -7.80 3.80
C SER A 50 -2.18 -6.45 3.79
N LEU A 51 -2.23 -5.71 2.67
CA LEU A 51 -1.70 -4.35 2.58
C LEU A 51 -2.40 -3.41 3.57
N GLU A 52 -3.73 -3.48 3.65
CA GLU A 52 -4.51 -2.71 4.63
C GLU A 52 -4.10 -3.05 6.06
N GLN A 53 -4.01 -4.35 6.40
CA GLN A 53 -3.59 -4.80 7.72
C GLN A 53 -2.18 -4.34 8.08
N ASP A 54 -1.26 -4.37 7.12
CA ASP A 54 0.11 -3.92 7.33
C ASP A 54 0.19 -2.40 7.53
N ILE A 55 -0.55 -1.60 6.75
CA ILE A 55 -0.59 -0.14 6.95
C ILE A 55 -1.23 0.19 8.31
N ARG A 56 -2.33 -0.48 8.69
CA ARG A 56 -2.94 -0.36 10.05
C ARG A 56 -1.95 -0.74 11.14
N ARG A 57 -1.12 -1.76 10.90
CA ARG A 57 -0.08 -2.16 11.84
C ARG A 57 1.00 -1.08 11.93
N ILE A 58 1.47 -0.54 10.82
CA ILE A 58 2.47 0.53 10.79
C ILE A 58 1.96 1.78 11.52
N GLN A 59 0.70 2.16 11.30
CA GLN A 59 0.07 3.28 12.02
C GLN A 59 0.06 3.04 13.54
N ARG A 60 -0.32 1.83 13.99
CA ARG A 60 -0.29 1.48 15.43
C ARG A 60 1.13 1.42 15.98
N ASP A 61 2.07 0.84 15.22
CA ASP A 61 3.49 0.77 15.58
C ASP A 61 4.08 2.19 15.73
N ALA A 62 3.59 3.17 14.94
CA ALA A 62 4.01 4.57 15.07
C ALA A 62 3.56 5.18 16.41
N MET A 63 2.32 4.92 16.83
CA MET A 63 1.76 5.41 18.10
C MET A 63 2.36 4.74 19.34
N LEU A 64 2.94 3.54 19.17
CA LEU A 64 3.56 2.75 20.24
C LEU A 64 5.09 2.71 20.08
N LEU A 65 5.65 3.72 19.41
CA LEU A 65 7.05 3.73 19.06
C LEU A 65 7.90 4.02 20.30
N ASP A 66 8.43 2.97 20.91
CA ASP A 66 9.38 3.09 22.00
C ASP A 66 10.75 3.55 21.49
N ARG A 67 11.23 4.65 22.09
CA ARG A 67 12.58 5.17 21.85
C ARG A 67 13.59 4.28 22.55
N LYS A 68 14.61 3.82 21.82
CA LYS A 68 15.75 3.13 22.41
C LYS A 68 16.62 4.12 23.19
N GLN A 69 17.41 3.63 24.14
CA GLN A 69 18.35 4.49 24.88
C GLN A 69 19.33 5.17 23.92
N GLY A 70 19.50 6.48 24.06
CA GLY A 70 20.35 7.30 23.20
C GLY A 70 19.77 7.60 21.81
N GLU A 71 18.54 7.16 21.52
CA GLU A 71 17.85 7.48 20.27
C GLU A 71 17.28 8.89 20.32
N ASN A 72 17.36 9.63 19.22
CA ASN A 72 16.74 10.95 19.09
C ASN A 72 15.21 10.89 19.11
N TRP A 73 14.56 12.05 19.19
CA TRP A 73 13.11 12.14 19.04
C TRP A 73 12.68 11.60 17.68
N LEU A 74 11.51 10.99 17.63
CA LEU A 74 10.98 10.34 16.43
C LEU A 74 9.74 11.09 15.97
N PHE A 75 9.76 11.56 14.74
CA PHE A 75 8.59 12.19 14.13
C PHE A 75 7.49 11.16 13.86
N GLY A 76 7.87 9.93 13.50
CA GLY A 76 6.93 8.87 13.21
C GLY A 76 7.52 7.74 12.40
N ILE A 77 6.64 6.87 11.91
CA ILE A 77 6.95 5.80 10.97
C ILE A 77 6.27 6.12 9.65
N GLY A 78 7.03 6.09 8.57
CA GLY A 78 6.53 6.32 7.23
C GLY A 78 6.64 5.11 6.32
N ILE A 79 5.89 5.18 5.23
CA ILE A 79 5.84 4.21 4.15
C ILE A 79 6.31 4.91 2.89
N ASP A 80 7.28 4.30 2.23
CA ASP A 80 7.83 4.69 0.95
C ASP A 80 7.21 3.81 -0.14
N PHE A 81 6.37 4.44 -0.95
CA PHE A 81 5.65 3.83 -2.05
C PHE A 81 6.29 4.07 -3.42
N THR A 82 7.45 4.73 -3.48
CA THR A 82 8.12 5.11 -4.74
C THR A 82 8.34 3.92 -5.67
N LYS A 83 8.67 2.75 -5.11
CA LYS A 83 8.92 1.50 -5.85
C LYS A 83 7.68 0.66 -6.14
N MET A 84 6.51 1.09 -5.67
CA MET A 84 5.27 0.32 -5.82
C MET A 84 4.73 0.37 -7.25
N ASN A 85 5.00 1.46 -7.98
CA ASN A 85 4.56 1.72 -9.35
C ASN A 85 5.62 1.43 -10.43
N GLU A 86 6.86 1.06 -10.04
CA GLU A 86 7.93 0.77 -11.00
C GLU A 86 7.60 -0.52 -11.80
N ASP A 87 7.88 -0.54 -13.10
CA ASP A 87 7.74 -1.73 -13.94
C ASP A 87 8.69 -2.83 -13.46
N GLY A 88 8.15 -3.86 -12.80
CA GLY A 88 8.90 -4.91 -12.12
C GLY A 88 9.07 -4.68 -10.60
N GLY A 89 8.73 -3.48 -10.13
CA GLY A 89 8.39 -3.20 -8.74
C GLY A 89 7.26 -4.12 -8.33
N SER A 90 7.58 -5.09 -7.47
CA SER A 90 6.67 -6.18 -7.12
C SER A 90 5.56 -5.73 -6.17
N GLY A 91 4.96 -4.55 -6.36
CA GLY A 91 4.10 -3.90 -5.37
C GLY A 91 4.82 -3.66 -4.04
N ALA A 92 6.15 -3.64 -4.07
CA ALA A 92 6.96 -3.54 -2.86
C ALA A 92 6.98 -2.10 -2.38
N TYR A 93 6.77 -1.94 -1.08
CA TYR A 93 6.97 -0.69 -0.35
C TYR A 93 8.01 -0.90 0.74
N ARG A 94 8.61 0.20 1.21
CA ARG A 94 9.55 0.15 2.33
C ARG A 94 8.98 0.94 3.50
N VAL A 95 9.31 0.51 4.70
CA VAL A 95 8.95 1.25 5.92
C VAL A 95 10.19 1.92 6.46
N PHE A 96 10.06 3.18 6.87
CA PHE A 96 11.16 3.96 7.43
C PHE A 96 10.73 4.62 8.73
N LYS A 97 11.68 4.78 9.67
CA LYS A 97 11.54 5.72 10.78
C LYS A 97 12.04 7.07 10.33
N TRP A 98 11.37 8.14 10.74
CA TRP A 98 11.89 9.49 10.54
C TRP A 98 12.41 10.06 11.87
N CYS A 99 13.72 10.23 11.91
CA CYS A 99 14.46 10.74 13.04
C CYS A 99 14.46 12.28 13.07
N SER A 100 14.27 12.85 14.25
CA SER A 100 14.55 14.25 14.54
C SER A 100 16.05 14.46 14.78
N PRO A 101 16.61 15.67 14.54
CA PRO A 101 18.00 15.94 14.89
C PRO A 101 18.16 16.19 16.41
N PHE A 102 17.04 16.33 17.13
CA PHE A 102 17.01 16.63 18.55
C PHE A 102 16.80 15.37 19.39
N SER A 103 17.48 15.30 20.53
CA SER A 103 17.33 14.21 21.50
C SER A 103 16.07 14.32 22.34
N GLU A 104 15.42 15.48 22.40
CA GLU A 104 14.26 15.72 23.27
C GLU A 104 13.13 16.42 22.51
N TYR A 105 11.91 16.20 23.00
CA TYR A 105 10.73 16.93 22.56
C TYR A 105 10.74 18.34 23.17
N GLY A 106 10.44 19.37 22.37
CA GLY A 106 10.34 20.75 22.85
C GLY A 106 10.85 21.81 21.87
N ASN A 107 11.65 21.39 20.88
CA ASN A 107 12.02 22.28 19.76
C ASN A 107 10.79 22.56 18.88
N SER A 108 10.71 23.75 18.28
CA SER A 108 9.59 24.13 17.40
C SER A 108 9.33 23.13 16.26
N ARG A 109 10.35 22.41 15.78
CA ARG A 109 10.21 21.32 14.80
C ARG A 109 9.54 20.07 15.35
N THR A 110 9.76 19.76 16.63
CA THR A 110 9.19 18.60 17.32
C THR A 110 7.81 18.86 17.88
N THR A 111 7.50 20.10 18.23
CA THR A 111 6.22 20.53 18.82
C THR A 111 5.23 21.06 17.78
N GLY A 112 5.64 21.16 16.52
CA GLY A 112 4.80 21.66 15.43
C GLY A 112 3.60 20.75 15.15
N SER A 113 2.54 21.32 14.59
CA SER A 113 1.35 20.57 14.13
C SER A 113 1.63 19.65 12.95
N VAL A 114 2.74 19.90 12.24
CA VAL A 114 3.26 19.14 11.11
C VAL A 114 4.67 18.66 11.44
N PRO A 115 4.97 17.35 11.30
CA PRO A 115 6.28 16.81 11.63
C PRO A 115 7.41 17.42 10.79
N GLY A 116 8.51 17.79 11.47
CA GLY A 116 9.73 18.30 10.84
C GLY A 116 9.64 19.75 10.33
N TYR A 117 8.47 20.38 10.42
CA TYR A 117 8.29 21.75 9.95
C TYR A 117 8.66 22.77 11.03
N THR A 118 9.24 23.89 10.63
CA THR A 118 9.47 25.03 11.51
C THR A 118 8.92 26.33 10.92
N ARG A 119 8.40 27.18 11.80
CA ARG A 119 7.85 28.50 11.51
C ARG A 119 8.74 29.38 10.62
N TYR A 120 10.07 29.21 10.71
CA TYR A 120 11.03 30.10 10.06
C TYR A 120 11.67 29.55 8.77
N GLU A 121 11.26 28.36 8.31
CA GLU A 121 11.74 27.76 7.05
C GLU A 121 10.57 27.46 6.11
N PRO A 122 9.98 28.49 5.46
CA PRO A 122 8.71 28.38 4.72
C PRO A 122 8.81 27.56 3.44
N ASN A 123 10.02 27.31 2.94
CA ASN A 123 10.25 26.56 1.71
C ASN A 123 11.28 25.48 1.98
N LYS A 124 10.85 24.23 2.18
CA LYS A 124 11.69 23.04 2.01
C LYS A 124 10.83 21.79 2.05
N ARG A 125 11.22 20.83 1.20
CA ARG A 125 10.95 19.41 1.38
C ARG A 125 11.15 19.06 2.86
N ASN A 126 10.05 18.77 3.56
CA ASN A 126 10.09 18.47 4.99
C ASN A 126 10.64 17.07 5.22
N LEU A 127 10.32 16.15 4.32
CA LEU A 127 10.83 14.80 4.40
C LEU A 127 12.32 14.78 4.01
N PRO A 128 13.23 14.30 4.88
CA PRO A 128 14.65 14.39 4.62
C PRO A 128 15.05 13.46 3.48
N ASN A 129 15.84 13.99 2.54
CA ASN A 129 16.31 13.22 1.39
C ASN A 129 17.46 12.26 1.77
N THR A 130 18.07 12.46 2.94
CA THR A 130 19.10 11.59 3.51
C THR A 130 18.51 10.26 3.97
N GLU A 131 19.01 9.18 3.40
CA GLU A 131 18.58 7.81 3.70
C GLU A 131 19.65 7.08 4.50
N GLY A 132 19.20 6.21 5.40
CA GLY A 132 20.04 5.28 6.14
C GLY A 132 19.32 3.94 6.34
N ASN A 133 20.06 2.94 6.76
CA ASN A 133 19.52 1.64 7.16
C ASN A 133 19.80 1.40 8.63
N GLY A 134 18.81 0.89 9.35
CA GLY A 134 18.96 0.59 10.77
C GLY A 134 17.61 0.57 11.48
N ASP A 135 17.66 0.33 12.79
CA ASP A 135 16.46 0.26 13.62
C ASP A 135 16.45 1.30 14.77
N ALA A 136 17.47 2.16 14.83
CA ALA A 136 17.67 3.17 15.85
C ALA A 136 18.18 4.50 15.26
N CYS A 137 17.55 5.60 15.67
CA CYS A 137 17.88 6.97 15.31
C CYS A 137 18.99 7.57 16.20
N TYR A 138 20.24 7.11 16.06
CA TYR A 138 21.40 7.68 16.77
C TYR A 138 22.02 8.92 16.09
N SER A 139 21.60 9.23 14.86
CA SER A 139 22.16 10.31 14.05
C SER A 139 21.59 11.67 14.48
N LEU A 140 22.46 12.68 14.57
CA LEU A 140 22.08 14.09 14.79
C LEU A 140 21.49 14.77 13.55
N GLU A 141 21.44 14.07 12.42
CA GLU A 141 20.79 14.56 11.21
C GLU A 141 19.35 14.05 11.10
N GLU A 142 18.45 14.90 10.55
CA GLU A 142 17.14 14.48 10.07
C GLU A 142 17.34 13.49 8.91
N ARG A 143 17.05 12.21 9.14
CA ARG A 143 17.21 11.14 8.14
C ARG A 143 16.01 10.20 8.15
N ARG A 144 15.78 9.55 7.01
CA ARG A 144 14.89 8.38 6.88
C ARG A 144 15.69 7.11 7.11
N LEU A 145 15.33 6.36 8.15
CA LEU A 145 15.99 5.10 8.48
C LEU A 145 15.09 3.93 8.07
N TYR A 146 15.43 3.23 6.98
CA TYR A 146 14.65 2.10 6.52
C TYR A 146 14.76 0.92 7.48
N ILE A 147 13.59 0.44 7.91
CA ILE A 147 13.47 -0.68 8.82
C ILE A 147 13.58 -1.96 7.99
N PRO A 148 14.50 -2.89 8.31
CA PRO A 148 14.69 -4.13 7.54
C PRO A 148 13.52 -5.13 7.68
N ARG A 149 12.43 -4.77 8.36
CA ARG A 149 11.25 -5.62 8.48
C ARG A 149 10.56 -5.72 7.12
N LYS A 150 10.32 -6.94 6.66
CA LYS A 150 9.38 -7.21 5.58
C LYS A 150 7.96 -7.03 6.11
N TYR A 151 7.39 -5.88 5.85
CA TYR A 151 5.94 -5.71 5.83
C TYR A 151 5.50 -6.21 4.45
N LEU A 152 4.53 -7.13 4.41
CA LEU A 152 4.12 -7.92 3.24
C LEU A 152 5.14 -8.96 2.71
N ASP A 153 4.91 -10.25 3.00
CA ASP A 153 5.64 -11.37 2.34
C ASP A 153 4.84 -11.98 1.17
N LEU A 154 3.72 -11.35 0.80
CA LEU A 154 2.89 -11.76 -0.32
C LEU A 154 3.47 -11.22 -1.62
N LYS A 155 3.71 -12.12 -2.58
CA LYS A 155 4.01 -11.71 -3.95
C LYS A 155 2.79 -10.99 -4.52
N PRO A 156 2.98 -9.86 -5.20
CA PRO A 156 1.88 -9.12 -5.79
C PRO A 156 1.14 -10.01 -6.80
N PRO A 157 -0.19 -9.86 -6.93
CA PRO A 157 -0.93 -10.51 -8.00
C PRO A 157 -0.45 -9.96 -9.35
N ARG A 158 -0.69 -10.73 -10.43
CA ARG A 158 -0.47 -10.24 -11.80
C ARG A 158 -1.44 -9.10 -12.10
N SER A 159 -1.02 -7.88 -11.80
CA SER A 159 -1.84 -6.67 -11.79
C SER A 159 -0.99 -5.45 -12.10
N VAL A 160 -1.65 -4.40 -12.54
CA VAL A 160 -1.09 -3.04 -12.58
C VAL A 160 -1.49 -2.38 -11.27
N ILE A 161 -0.52 -1.88 -10.52
CA ILE A 161 -0.74 -1.13 -9.28
C ILE A 161 -0.48 0.33 -9.60
N SER A 162 -1.44 1.20 -9.32
CA SER A 162 -1.31 2.65 -9.52
C SER A 162 -1.60 3.38 -8.23
N ILE A 163 -0.79 4.40 -7.95
CA ILE A 163 -0.96 5.28 -6.80
C ILE A 163 -1.42 6.63 -7.33
N THR A 164 -2.53 7.11 -6.80
CA THR A 164 -3.14 8.38 -7.21
C THR A 164 -3.66 9.12 -5.99
N THR A 165 -3.90 10.42 -6.12
CA THR A 165 -4.59 11.18 -5.10
C THR A 165 -6.01 11.51 -5.55
N LYS A 166 -6.95 11.49 -4.63
CA LYS A 166 -8.36 11.81 -4.88
C LYS A 166 -8.75 13.02 -4.06
N SER A 167 -9.15 14.09 -4.73
CA SER A 167 -9.70 15.26 -4.05
C SER A 167 -11.04 14.90 -3.38
N ARG A 168 -11.29 15.46 -2.19
CA ARG A 168 -12.61 15.34 -1.53
C ARG A 168 -13.63 16.34 -2.04
N THR A 169 -13.17 17.50 -2.51
CA THR A 169 -14.01 18.62 -2.95
C THR A 169 -14.25 18.61 -4.45
N SER A 170 -13.40 17.91 -5.20
CA SER A 170 -13.47 17.75 -6.65
C SER A 170 -13.56 16.27 -7.03
N THR A 171 -14.31 15.94 -8.09
CA THR A 171 -14.29 14.58 -8.68
C THR A 171 -13.01 14.30 -9.46
N GLU A 172 -12.10 15.27 -9.53
CA GLU A 172 -10.84 15.19 -10.27
C GLU A 172 -9.79 14.43 -9.46
N ILE A 173 -9.24 13.39 -10.09
CA ILE A 173 -8.03 12.70 -9.65
C ILE A 173 -6.87 13.52 -10.21
N LYS A 174 -6.28 14.40 -9.40
CA LYS A 174 -5.05 15.11 -9.80
C LYS A 174 -3.87 14.17 -9.64
N GLY A 175 -3.01 14.13 -10.66
CA GLY A 175 -1.81 13.29 -10.68
C GLY A 175 -0.63 13.90 -9.93
N GLU A 176 -0.83 14.48 -8.74
CA GLU A 176 0.34 14.75 -7.89
C GLU A 176 0.90 13.41 -7.44
N GLU A 177 2.15 13.13 -7.83
CA GLU A 177 2.81 11.85 -7.55
C GLU A 177 3.14 11.76 -6.06
N LEU A 178 2.23 11.14 -5.30
CA LEU A 178 2.44 10.82 -3.90
C LEU A 178 3.54 9.75 -3.80
N GLY A 179 4.59 10.05 -3.03
CA GLY A 179 5.69 9.13 -2.77
C GLY A 179 5.63 8.49 -1.40
N TYR A 180 5.18 9.24 -0.39
CA TYR A 180 5.34 8.83 1.01
C TYR A 180 4.11 9.15 1.86
N VAL A 181 3.86 8.27 2.83
CA VAL A 181 2.89 8.49 3.91
C VAL A 181 3.61 8.37 5.23
N LEU A 182 3.50 9.38 6.10
CA LEU A 182 4.03 9.35 7.46
C LEU A 182 2.89 9.24 8.46
N PHE A 183 3.00 8.30 9.39
CA PHE A 183 2.17 8.26 10.59
C PHE A 183 2.94 8.85 11.75
N GLU A 184 2.42 9.93 12.33
CA GLU A 184 3.05 10.63 13.45
C GLU A 184 3.06 9.75 14.71
N SER A 185 4.17 9.84 15.45
CA SER A 185 4.41 9.03 16.66
C SER A 185 3.46 9.31 17.83
N VAL A 186 2.86 10.50 17.91
CA VAL A 186 2.03 10.92 19.04
C VAL A 186 0.55 10.67 18.78
N THR A 187 0.03 11.18 17.66
CA THR A 187 -1.41 11.12 17.38
C THR A 187 -1.79 10.02 16.39
N GLY A 188 -0.83 9.41 15.71
CA GLY A 188 -1.09 8.46 14.61
C GLY A 188 -1.66 9.13 13.36
N LYS A 189 -1.64 10.46 13.30
CA LYS A 189 -2.11 11.22 12.13
C LYS A 189 -1.28 10.89 10.90
N ALA A 190 -1.95 10.87 9.75
CA ALA A 190 -1.32 10.62 8.46
C ALA A 190 -0.98 11.93 7.73
N PHE A 191 0.28 12.05 7.32
CA PHE A 191 0.81 13.14 6.52
C PHE A 191 1.31 12.59 5.18
N PHE A 192 0.96 13.25 4.08
CA PHE A 192 1.24 12.77 2.72
C PHE A 192 2.27 13.66 2.04
N TYR A 193 3.27 13.03 1.45
CA TYR A 193 4.35 13.72 0.75
C TYR A 193 4.46 13.26 -0.70
N ASN A 194 4.75 14.20 -1.59
CA ASN A 194 5.05 13.90 -2.98
C ASN A 194 6.42 13.19 -3.13
N LEU A 195 6.78 12.76 -4.34
CA LEU A 195 8.08 12.14 -4.63
C LEU A 195 9.28 13.00 -4.21
N ASP A 196 9.09 14.32 -4.21
CA ASP A 196 10.11 15.28 -3.82
C ASP A 196 10.26 15.44 -2.30
N GLY A 197 9.32 14.94 -1.50
CA GLY A 197 9.33 15.08 -0.04
C GLY A 197 8.62 16.35 0.46
N GLU A 198 7.83 16.99 -0.38
CA GLU A 198 6.98 18.14 -0.05
C GLU A 198 5.60 17.66 0.41
N LEU A 199 4.98 18.42 1.30
CA LEU A 199 3.73 18.06 1.95
C LEU A 199 2.53 18.45 1.06
N ILE A 200 1.61 17.52 0.83
CA ILE A 200 0.52 17.70 -0.15
C ILE A 200 -0.68 18.47 0.44
N ASN A 201 -1.15 18.09 1.63
CA ASN A 201 -2.43 18.57 2.19
C ASN A 201 -2.34 19.83 3.05
N TYR A 202 -1.19 20.49 3.04
CA TYR A 202 -0.89 21.58 3.97
C TYR A 202 -0.17 22.68 3.23
N MET A 203 -0.60 23.92 3.45
CA MET A 203 -0.03 25.08 2.78
C MET A 203 0.57 26.01 3.84
N PRO A 204 1.87 26.31 3.79
CA PRO A 204 2.46 27.26 4.73
C PRO A 204 1.97 28.68 4.42
N ILE A 205 1.26 29.29 5.37
CA ILE A 205 0.79 30.68 5.29
C ILE A 205 1.39 31.47 6.46
N GLY A 206 2.44 32.23 6.18
CA GLY A 206 3.17 32.97 7.22
C GLY A 206 3.77 32.02 8.26
N ASP A 207 3.34 32.18 9.51
CA ASP A 207 3.83 31.39 10.66
C ASP A 207 3.03 30.10 10.92
N ASP A 208 1.94 29.88 10.18
CA ASP A 208 1.02 28.75 10.37
C ASP A 208 1.00 27.84 9.15
N ILE A 209 0.54 26.59 9.35
CA ILE A 209 0.44 25.58 8.31
C ILE A 209 -0.98 25.02 8.32
N PRO A 210 -1.97 25.80 7.86
CA PRO A 210 -3.31 25.30 7.71
C PRO A 210 -3.36 24.16 6.69
N LEU A 211 -4.45 23.39 6.78
CA LEU A 211 -4.83 22.49 5.70
C LEU A 211 -5.02 23.31 4.41
N ALA A 212 -4.58 22.74 3.30
CA ALA A 212 -4.87 23.31 1.99
C ALA A 212 -6.38 23.32 1.72
N ASP A 213 -6.84 24.26 0.90
CA ASP A 213 -8.25 24.38 0.52
C ASP A 213 -8.75 23.12 -0.21
N GLU A 214 -7.88 22.52 -1.03
CA GLU A 214 -8.10 21.21 -1.63
C GLU A 214 -7.39 20.14 -0.83
N ILE A 215 -8.15 19.14 -0.38
CA ILE A 215 -7.63 18.05 0.44
C ILE A 215 -7.70 16.75 -0.35
N TYR A 216 -6.58 16.02 -0.33
CA TYR A 216 -6.35 14.81 -1.08
C TYR A 216 -6.23 13.59 -0.18
N ASP A 217 -7.03 12.56 -0.48
CA ASP A 217 -6.86 11.22 0.06
C ASP A 217 -5.95 10.40 -0.87
N LEU A 218 -5.16 9.48 -0.33
CA LEU A 218 -4.33 8.59 -1.14
C LEU A 218 -5.16 7.39 -1.61
N VAL A 219 -5.08 7.05 -2.89
CA VAL A 219 -5.76 5.90 -3.47
C VAL A 219 -4.75 4.98 -4.16
N ILE A 220 -4.62 3.76 -3.64
CA ILE A 220 -3.86 2.68 -4.25
C ILE A 220 -4.83 1.79 -5.01
N THR A 221 -4.75 1.77 -6.33
CA THR A 221 -5.62 0.96 -7.20
C THR A 221 -4.86 -0.24 -7.73
N ILE A 222 -5.47 -1.42 -7.64
CA ILE A 222 -4.93 -2.69 -8.12
C ILE A 222 -5.86 -3.21 -9.23
N LYS A 223 -5.35 -3.23 -10.46
CA LYS A 223 -6.06 -3.68 -11.64
C LYS A 223 -5.51 -5.02 -12.13
N PRO A 224 -6.26 -6.13 -12.01
CA PRO A 224 -5.80 -7.44 -12.50
C PRO A 224 -5.58 -7.48 -14.02
N LEU A 225 -4.47 -8.08 -14.48
CA LEU A 225 -4.13 -8.14 -15.92
C LEU A 225 -5.01 -9.08 -16.74
N ARG A 226 -5.61 -10.12 -16.12
CA ARG A 226 -6.39 -11.17 -16.80
C ARG A 226 -7.90 -11.04 -16.59
N GLY A 227 -8.35 -9.82 -16.33
CA GLY A 227 -9.73 -9.53 -15.94
C GLY A 227 -9.99 -9.87 -14.47
N GLY A 228 -11.12 -9.38 -13.96
CA GLY A 228 -11.42 -9.35 -12.54
C GLY A 228 -11.86 -7.96 -12.12
N VAL A 229 -12.24 -7.83 -10.86
CA VAL A 229 -12.76 -6.58 -10.31
C VAL A 229 -11.59 -5.70 -9.87
N VAL A 230 -11.66 -4.41 -10.16
CA VAL A 230 -10.64 -3.46 -9.73
C VAL A 230 -10.84 -3.19 -8.24
N ARG A 231 -9.76 -3.22 -7.48
CA ARG A 231 -9.80 -2.93 -6.04
C ARG A 231 -9.02 -1.65 -5.77
N SER A 232 -9.54 -0.83 -4.88
CA SER A 232 -8.86 0.39 -4.46
C SER A 232 -8.79 0.44 -2.94
N LEU A 233 -7.62 0.76 -2.40
CA LEU A 233 -7.40 1.07 -1.00
C LEU A 233 -7.24 2.58 -0.88
N THR A 234 -8.16 3.22 -0.16
CA THR A 234 -8.10 4.66 0.11
C THR A 234 -7.56 4.88 1.51
N ILE A 235 -6.53 5.70 1.66
CA ILE A 235 -6.03 6.20 2.95
C ILE A 235 -6.49 7.65 3.08
N GLN A 236 -7.33 7.91 4.07
CA GLN A 236 -7.85 9.23 4.33
C GLN A 236 -6.77 10.14 4.94
N HIS A 237 -6.71 11.38 4.46
CA HIS A 237 -5.84 12.40 5.04
C HIS A 237 -6.12 12.57 6.54
N MET A 238 -5.09 12.97 7.29
CA MET A 238 -5.10 13.20 8.75
C MET A 238 -5.44 11.98 9.60
N SER A 239 -6.58 11.32 9.41
CA SER A 239 -6.99 10.17 10.22
C SER A 239 -6.17 8.92 9.92
N GLY A 240 -5.64 8.80 8.69
CA GLY A 240 -5.04 7.56 8.21
C GLY A 240 -6.06 6.42 8.08
N MET A 241 -7.36 6.72 8.16
CA MET A 241 -8.41 5.71 8.05
C MET A 241 -8.35 5.05 6.68
N MET A 242 -8.42 3.74 6.67
CA MET A 242 -8.37 2.95 5.44
C MET A 242 -9.76 2.45 5.06
N GLU A 243 -10.08 2.58 3.77
CA GLU A 243 -11.30 2.08 3.17
C GLU A 243 -10.97 1.30 1.90
N ILE A 244 -11.47 0.06 1.80
CA ILE A 244 -11.37 -0.74 0.59
C ILE A 244 -12.65 -0.58 -0.21
N SER A 245 -12.50 -0.17 -1.46
CA SER A 245 -13.60 -0.06 -2.41
C SER A 245 -13.39 -0.97 -3.63
N THR A 246 -14.49 -1.17 -4.34
CA THR A 246 -14.58 -2.07 -5.48
C THR A 246 -15.09 -1.26 -6.66
N ASN A 247 -14.32 -1.21 -7.74
CA ASN A 247 -14.64 -0.45 -8.94
C ASN A 247 -14.94 -1.38 -10.12
#